data_AF-A0A822XZC1-F1
#
_entry.id   AF-A0A822XZC1-F1
#
_cell.length_a   1.000
_cell.length_b   1.000
_cell.length_c   1.000
_cell.angle_alpha   90.00
_cell.angle_beta   90.00
_cell.angle_gamma   90.00
#
_symmetry.space_group_name_H-M   'P 1'
#
loop_
_entity.id
_entity.type
_entity.pdbx_description
1 polymer ?
#
loop_
_entity_poly.entity_id
_entity_poly.type
_entity_poly.pdbx_seq_one_letter_code
_entity_poly.pdbx_strand_id
1 'polypeptide(L)'
;MGKPMVVNAMLFSNVPIYEFCGMVVVAAEVNSEQSIAKVVIEYANKLRYKYGSAMEHVTKPNDFKVHPGAGVSGNDEGKLVLVGNKRFMQAYNVPLALRLNINK
;
A
#
# COMPACT_ATOMS: atom_id res chain seq x y z
N MET A 1 15.33 -20.20 3.60
CA MET A 1 14.79 -18.96 3.00
C MET A 1 13.72 -18.42 3.94
N GLY A 2 13.85 -17.20 4.46
CA GLY A 2 12.94 -16.64 5.48
C GLY A 2 11.60 -16.17 4.90
N LYS A 3 10.50 -16.37 5.64
CA LYS A 3 9.16 -15.87 5.28
C LYS A 3 9.10 -14.35 5.60
N PRO A 4 8.73 -13.48 4.65
CA PRO A 4 8.60 -12.05 4.93
C PRO A 4 7.46 -11.79 5.93
N MET A 5 7.58 -10.73 6.74
CA MET A 5 6.55 -10.25 7.65
C MET A 5 6.50 -8.72 7.66
N VAL A 6 5.30 -8.13 7.82
CA VAL A 6 5.17 -6.69 8.09
C VAL A 6 5.56 -6.45 9.54
N VAL A 7 6.60 -5.64 9.75
CA VAL A 7 7.10 -5.30 11.09
C VAL A 7 6.45 -4.05 11.67
N ASN A 8 6.12 -3.08 10.82
CA ASN A 8 5.51 -1.81 11.23
C ASN A 8 4.76 -1.18 10.04
N ALA A 9 3.73 -0.39 10.35
CA ALA A 9 3.00 0.43 9.38
C ALA A 9 2.62 1.77 10.03
N MET A 10 2.84 2.86 9.31
CA MET A 10 2.53 4.22 9.76
C MET A 10 1.82 4.95 8.62
N LEU A 11 0.71 5.61 8.95
CA LEU A 11 -0.03 6.45 8.03
C LEU A 11 0.40 7.91 8.21
N PHE A 12 0.72 8.58 7.10
CA PHE A 12 1.20 9.97 7.08
C PHE A 12 0.13 10.98 6.66
N SER A 13 -1.14 10.56 6.60
CA SER A 13 -2.26 11.40 6.14
C SER A 13 -3.49 11.20 7.03
N ASN A 14 -4.47 12.10 6.87
CA ASN A 14 -5.76 12.01 7.56
C ASN A 14 -6.76 11.12 6.79
N VAL A 15 -6.31 10.35 5.81
CA VAL A 15 -7.17 9.41 5.08
C VAL A 15 -7.65 8.34 6.06
N PRO A 16 -8.93 7.95 6.05
CA PRO A 16 -9.40 6.86 6.89
C PRO A 16 -8.60 5.58 6.62
N ILE A 17 -8.15 4.91 7.69
CA ILE A 17 -7.27 3.74 7.56
C ILE A 17 -7.88 2.60 6.73
N TYR A 18 -9.21 2.44 6.75
CA TYR A 18 -9.91 1.43 5.96
C TYR A 18 -9.85 1.73 4.45
N GLU A 19 -9.94 3.02 4.08
CA GLU A 19 -9.84 3.50 2.70
C GLU A 19 -8.41 3.31 2.19
N PHE A 20 -7.42 3.73 2.99
CA PHE A 20 -6.01 3.53 2.68
C PHE A 20 -5.68 2.04 2.46
N CYS A 21 -6.15 1.17 3.36
CA CYS A 21 -5.90 -0.26 3.23
C CYS A 21 -6.60 -0.87 2.02
N GLY A 22 -7.77 -0.37 1.61
CA GLY A 22 -8.44 -0.78 0.37
C GLY A 22 -7.56 -0.54 -0.84
N MET A 23 -7.07 0.69 -1.00
CA MET A 23 -6.17 1.07 -2.11
C MET A 23 -4.87 0.25 -2.12
N VAL A 24 -4.29 0.00 -0.95
CA VAL A 24 -3.07 -0.83 -0.82
C VAL A 24 -3.33 -2.27 -1.26
N VAL A 25 -4.48 -2.85 -0.89
CA VAL A 25 -4.85 -4.21 -1.31
C VAL A 25 -4.96 -4.28 -2.83
N VAL A 26 -5.72 -3.37 -3.45
CA VAL A 26 -5.90 -3.31 -4.91
C VAL A 26 -4.55 -3.23 -5.62
N ALA A 27 -3.67 -2.32 -5.18
CA ALA A 27 -2.36 -2.14 -5.78
C ALA A 27 -1.43 -3.36 -5.59
N ALA A 28 -1.49 -4.00 -4.42
CA ALA A 28 -0.65 -5.15 -4.11
C ALA A 28 -1.12 -6.43 -4.82
N GLU A 29 -2.43 -6.59 -5.06
CA GLU A 29 -3.01 -7.74 -5.76
C GLU A 29 -2.42 -7.92 -7.16
N VAL A 30 -2.13 -6.82 -7.84
CA VAL A 30 -1.52 -6.78 -9.18
C VAL A 30 -0.12 -7.40 -9.20
N ASN A 31 0.59 -7.40 -8.08
CA ASN A 31 1.93 -7.97 -7.92
C ASN A 31 1.93 -9.21 -6.99
N SER A 32 0.77 -9.82 -6.77
CA SER A 32 0.56 -10.87 -5.76
C SER A 32 1.30 -12.18 -6.01
N GLU A 33 1.93 -12.36 -7.17
CA GLU A 33 2.88 -13.45 -7.40
C GLU A 33 4.09 -13.37 -6.47
N GLN A 34 4.41 -12.18 -5.96
CA GLN A 34 5.51 -11.96 -5.02
C GLN A 34 5.08 -12.24 -3.56
N SER A 35 5.98 -12.89 -2.81
CA SER A 35 5.77 -13.23 -1.39
C SER A 35 5.52 -12.01 -0.49
N ILE A 36 6.07 -10.85 -0.84
CA ILE A 36 5.90 -9.60 -0.09
C ILE A 36 4.48 -9.04 -0.27
N ALA A 37 3.96 -9.02 -1.50
CA ALA A 37 2.63 -8.50 -1.80
C ALA A 37 1.53 -9.23 -1.03
N LYS A 38 1.62 -10.57 -0.96
CA LYS A 38 0.67 -11.40 -0.18
C LYS A 38 0.63 -11.02 1.30
N VAL A 39 1.80 -10.80 1.91
CA VAL A 39 1.88 -10.46 3.34
C VAL A 39 1.40 -9.03 3.62
N VAL A 40 1.59 -8.11 2.67
CA VAL A 40 0.99 -6.76 2.73
C VAL A 40 -0.53 -6.82 2.62
N ILE A 41 -1.09 -7.60 1.68
CA ILE A 41 -2.55 -7.79 1.54
C ILE A 41 -3.15 -8.37 2.83
N GLU A 42 -2.53 -9.42 3.38
CA GLU A 42 -2.98 -10.04 4.62
C GLU A 42 -2.99 -9.04 5.79
N TYR A 43 -1.92 -8.25 5.92
CA TYR A 43 -1.80 -7.24 6.97
C TYR A 43 -2.81 -6.10 6.79
N ALA A 44 -3.00 -5.60 5.57
CA ALA A 44 -3.97 -4.55 5.25
C ALA A 44 -5.40 -5.01 5.54
N ASN A 45 -5.76 -6.25 5.20
CA ASN A 45 -7.07 -6.82 5.53
C ASN A 45 -7.30 -6.93 7.04
N LYS A 46 -6.27 -7.31 7.82
CA LYS A 46 -6.34 -7.30 9.29
C LYS A 46 -6.58 -5.90 9.85
N LEU A 47 -5.93 -4.87 9.30
CA LEU A 47 -6.16 -3.48 9.69
C LEU A 47 -7.58 -3.02 9.33
N ARG A 48 -8.09 -3.34 8.13
CA ARG A 48 -9.47 -3.01 7.74
C ARG A 48 -10.49 -3.61 8.69
N TYR A 49 -10.33 -4.89 9.03
CA TYR A 49 -11.22 -5.57 9.99
C TYR A 49 -11.16 -4.94 11.38
N LYS A 50 -9.96 -4.54 11.83
CA LYS A 50 -9.77 -3.95 13.16
C LYS A 50 -10.35 -2.52 13.28
N TYR A 51 -10.31 -1.73 12.20
CA TYR A 51 -10.58 -0.29 12.23
C TYR A 51 -11.79 0.15 11.37
N GLY A 52 -12.51 -0.77 10.70
CA GLY A 52 -13.62 -0.46 9.80
C GLY A 52 -14.74 -1.50 9.78
N SER A 53 -15.95 -1.05 9.42
CA SER A 53 -17.18 -1.87 9.28
C SER A 53 -17.08 -2.84 8.09
N ALA A 54 -17.80 -3.96 8.19
CA ALA A 54 -17.85 -5.02 7.20
C ALA A 54 -18.24 -4.48 5.81
N MET A 55 -17.40 -4.81 4.82
CA MET A 55 -17.60 -4.66 3.37
C MET A 55 -18.00 -3.27 2.87
N GLU A 56 -17.08 -2.66 2.13
CA GLU A 56 -17.42 -2.13 0.80
C GLU A 56 -16.27 -2.46 -0.15
N HIS A 57 -16.67 -2.77 -1.38
CA HIS A 57 -15.95 -3.37 -2.48
C HIS A 57 -14.46 -3.02 -2.56
N VAL A 58 -13.60 -4.05 -2.58
CA VAL A 58 -12.27 -3.91 -3.18
C VAL A 58 -12.54 -3.84 -4.68
N THR A 59 -12.49 -2.63 -5.23
CA THR A 59 -12.58 -2.41 -6.68
C THR A 59 -11.48 -3.21 -7.36
N LYS A 60 -11.80 -3.90 -8.45
CA LYS A 60 -10.77 -4.64 -9.19
C LYS A 60 -9.68 -3.67 -9.64
N PRO A 61 -8.41 -4.09 -9.62
CA PRO A 61 -7.32 -3.27 -10.12
C PRO A 61 -7.44 -3.09 -11.63
N ASN A 62 -8.21 -2.10 -12.05
CA ASN A 62 -8.19 -1.61 -13.41
C ASN A 62 -7.04 -0.58 -13.50
N ASP A 63 -6.23 -0.65 -14.55
CA ASP A 63 -5.15 0.30 -14.86
C ASP A 63 -3.91 0.31 -13.94
N PHE A 64 -3.64 -0.78 -13.22
CA PHE A 64 -2.38 -0.92 -12.49
C PHE A 64 -1.26 -1.47 -13.37
N LYS A 65 -0.10 -0.81 -13.31
CA LYS A 65 1.15 -1.17 -14.00
C LYS A 65 2.22 -1.58 -13.00
N VAL A 66 2.80 -2.75 -13.24
CA VAL A 66 3.98 -3.24 -12.50
C VAL A 66 5.25 -2.59 -13.04
N HIS A 67 6.09 -2.09 -12.13
CA HIS A 67 7.43 -1.59 -12.39
C HIS A 67 8.44 -2.53 -11.70
N PRO A 68 8.99 -3.52 -12.42
CA PRO A 68 9.84 -4.56 -11.85
C PRO A 68 10.98 -3.98 -11.01
N GLY A 69 11.13 -4.49 -9.78
CA GLY A 69 12.16 -4.03 -8.83
C GLY A 69 11.89 -2.66 -8.17
N ALA A 70 10.80 -1.97 -8.52
CA ALA A 70 10.47 -0.66 -7.99
C ALA A 70 9.13 -0.64 -7.23
N GLY A 71 8.05 -1.11 -7.87
CA GLY A 71 6.71 -1.02 -7.30
C GLY A 71 5.58 -1.23 -8.31
N VAL A 72 4.39 -0.77 -7.96
CA VAL A 72 3.16 -0.77 -8.76
C VAL A 72 2.56 0.63 -8.73
N SER A 73 2.02 1.09 -9.84
CA SER A 73 1.24 2.33 -9.94
C SER A 73 -0.10 2.06 -10.58
N GLY A 74 -1.16 2.73 -10.17
CA GLY A 74 -2.46 2.65 -10.85
C GLY A 74 -3.38 3.80 -10.49
N ASN A 75 -4.55 3.82 -11.10
CA ASN A 75 -5.60 4.78 -10.77
C ASN A 75 -6.74 4.05 -10.06
N ASP A 76 -7.20 4.59 -8.95
CA ASP A 76 -8.39 4.12 -8.24
C ASP A 76 -9.31 5.32 -8.02
N GLU A 77 -10.45 5.35 -8.74
CA GLU A 77 -11.44 6.44 -8.66
C GLU A 77 -10.85 7.85 -8.87
N GLY A 78 -9.93 8.01 -9.83
CA GLY A 78 -9.26 9.29 -10.10
C GLY A 78 -8.07 9.59 -9.18
N LYS A 79 -7.80 8.73 -8.19
CA LYS A 79 -6.64 8.86 -7.29
C LYS A 79 -5.46 8.05 -7.84
N LEU A 80 -4.30 8.68 -7.96
CA LEU A 80 -3.06 7.97 -8.29
C LEU A 80 -2.59 7.17 -7.06
N VAL A 81 -2.60 5.84 -7.19
CA VAL A 81 -2.12 4.92 -6.16
C VAL A 81 -0.73 4.42 -6.52
N LEU A 82 0.22 4.56 -5.60
CA LEU A 82 1.60 4.12 -5.76
C LEU A 82 1.97 3.20 -4.60
N VAL A 83 2.52 2.02 -4.89
CA VAL A 83 3.06 1.09 -3.90
C VAL A 83 4.45 0.68 -4.32
N GLY A 84 5.47 1.02 -3.53
CA GLY A 84 6.85 0.74 -3.90
C GLY A 84 7.84 1.29 -2.91
N ASN A 85 9.12 1.19 -3.25
CA ASN A 85 10.19 1.70 -2.40
C ASN A 85 10.28 3.24 -2.43
N LYS A 86 11.12 3.80 -1.56
CA LYS A 86 11.36 5.25 -1.46
C LYS A 86 11.73 5.89 -2.81
N ARG A 87 12.60 5.24 -3.58
CA ARG A 87 13.08 5.74 -4.88
C ARG A 87 11.93 5.81 -5.89
N PHE A 88 11.03 4.83 -5.88
CA PHE A 88 9.83 4.82 -6.72
C PHE A 88 8.92 6.00 -6.36
N MET A 89 8.66 6.22 -5.07
CA MET A 89 7.85 7.36 -4.61
C MET A 89 8.46 8.71 -5.03
N GLN A 90 9.78 8.87 -4.93
CA GLN A 90 10.48 10.08 -5.36
C GLN A 90 10.38 10.31 -6.88
N ALA A 91 10.45 9.25 -7.69
CA ALA A 91 10.31 9.36 -9.14
C ALA A 91 8.93 9.89 -9.56
N TYR A 92 7.91 9.72 -8.73
CA TYR A 92 6.56 10.26 -8.91
C TYR A 92 6.32 11.56 -8.13
N ASN A 93 7.37 12.21 -7.62
CA ASN A 93 7.29 13.46 -6.86
C ASN A 93 6.38 13.40 -5.62
N VAL A 94 6.22 12.21 -5.02
CA VAL A 94 5.49 12.08 -3.75
C VAL A 94 6.26 12.84 -2.67
N PRO A 95 5.63 13.81 -1.97
CA PRO A 95 6.28 14.49 -0.85
C PRO A 95 6.52 13.49 0.27
N LEU A 96 7.77 13.05 0.40
CA LEU A 96 8.17 12.18 1.50
C LEU A 96 8.54 13.06 2.68
N ALA A 97 7.85 12.87 3.81
CA ALA A 97 8.27 13.46 5.06
C ALA A 97 9.73 13.02 5.34
N LEU A 98 10.67 13.96 5.25
CA LEU A 98 12.03 13.75 5.67
C LEU A 98 11.98 13.47 7.17
N ARG A 99 12.33 12.22 7.54
CA ARG A 99 12.62 11.75 8.91
C ARG A 99 11.88 12.49 10.02
N LEU A 100 10.87 11.84 10.62
CA LEU A 100 10.63 12.08 12.04
C LEU A 100 11.91 11.67 12.78
N ASN A 101 12.72 12.66 13.17
CA ASN A 101 13.80 12.46 14.13
C ASN A 101 13.12 12.09 15.46
N ILE A 102 12.97 10.80 15.71
CA ILE A 102 12.60 10.30 17.03
C ILE A 102 13.87 10.38 17.88
N ASN A 103 14.19 11.59 18.33
CA ASN A 103 15.01 11.77 19.52
C ASN A 103 14.07 11.70 20.72
N LYS A 104 14.01 10.52 21.35
CA LYS A 104 13.96 10.35 22.82
C LYS A 104 14.00 8.87 23.16
#